data_AF-A0A966Q5G2-F1
#
_entry.id   AF-A0A966Q5G2-F1
#
_cell.length_a   1.000
_cell.length_b   1.000
_cell.length_c   1.000
_cell.angle_alpha   90.00
_cell.angle_beta   90.00
_cell.angle_gamma   90.00
#
_symmetry.space_group_name_H-M   'P 1'
#
loop_
_entity.id
_entity.type
_entity.pdbx_description
1 polymer ?
#
loop_
_entity_poly.entity_id
_entity_poly.type
_entity_poly.pdbx_seq_one_letter_code
_entity_poly.pdbx_strand_id
1 'polypeptide(L)'
;MKCGVYLLKFDSGKTYLGSTNDLDRRIIQHSQGLVRSTAKLGRLLGVLAFQKTSCLTEARNLERRFKSWKNSSKVLVAMKR
;
A
#
# COMPACT_ATOMS: atom_id res chain seq x y z
N MET A 1 8.44 0.93 13.66
CA MET A 1 7.87 -0.28 13.03
C MET A 1 6.35 -0.20 13.02
N LYS A 2 5.75 0.01 11.84
CA LYS A 2 4.29 0.06 11.67
C LYS A 2 3.87 -1.13 10.81
N CYS A 3 3.14 -2.07 11.41
CA CYS A 3 2.57 -3.20 10.70
C CYS A 3 1.15 -2.87 10.21
N GLY A 4 0.84 -3.19 8.96
CA GLY A 4 -0.46 -2.90 8.38
C GLY A 4 -0.51 -2.97 6.86
N VAL A 5 -1.61 -2.48 6.31
CA VAL A 5 -1.86 -2.35 4.87
C VAL A 5 -1.73 -0.89 4.46
N TYR A 6 -1.07 -0.63 3.34
CA TYR A 6 -0.88 0.71 2.79
C TYR A 6 -1.36 0.79 1.34
N LEU A 7 -1.86 1.98 0.97
CA LEU A 7 -2.19 2.34 -0.40
C LEU A 7 -1.29 3.48 -0.86
N LEU A 8 -0.48 3.23 -1.89
CA LEU A 8 0.42 4.22 -2.49
C LEU A 8 -0.20 4.85 -3.74
N LYS A 9 0.21 6.08 -4.05
CA LYS A 9 -0.09 6.78 -5.31
C LYS A 9 1.19 7.07 -6.07
N PHE A 10 1.14 6.86 -7.38
CA PHE A 10 2.21 7.21 -8.30
C PHE A 10 1.77 8.31 -9.25
N ASP A 11 2.75 9.00 -9.83
CA ASP A 11 2.56 10.07 -10.82
C ASP A 11 1.86 9.60 -12.09
N SER A 12 2.03 8.33 -12.47
CA SER A 12 1.28 7.68 -13.57
C SER A 12 -0.24 7.59 -13.34
N GLY A 13 -0.74 8.06 -12.20
CA GLY A 13 -2.13 7.94 -11.80
C GLY A 13 -2.48 6.57 -11.19
N LYS A 14 -1.59 5.58 -11.28
CA LYS A 14 -1.81 4.25 -10.70
C LYS A 14 -1.65 4.25 -9.18
N THR A 15 -2.31 3.30 -8.55
CA THR A 15 -2.19 3.01 -7.12
C THR A 15 -1.57 1.63 -6.90
N TYR A 16 -0.94 1.45 -5.75
CA TYR A 16 -0.41 0.15 -5.33
C TYR A 16 -0.87 -0.14 -3.90
N LEU A 17 -1.46 -1.32 -3.72
CA LEU A 17 -1.89 -1.81 -2.41
C LEU A 17 -0.95 -2.93 -1.96
N GLY A 18 -0.42 -2.82 -0.74
CA GLY A 18 0.44 -3.85 -0.15
C GLY A 18 0.36 -3.88 1.36
N SER A 19 0.90 -4.94 1.96
CA SER A 19 1.09 -5.08 3.40
C SER A 19 2.57 -5.04 3.78
N THR A 20 2.86 -4.68 5.04
CA THR A 20 4.21 -4.65 5.59
C THR A 20 4.20 -4.77 7.12
N ASN A 21 5.33 -5.17 7.69
CA ASN A 21 5.64 -5.04 9.12
C ASN A 21 6.40 -3.73 9.44
N ASP A 22 6.89 -3.05 8.39
CA ASP A 22 7.66 -1.82 8.48
C ASP A 22 7.30 -0.90 7.31
N LEU A 23 6.45 0.09 7.57
CA LEU A 23 5.96 1.04 6.57
C LEU A 23 7.06 1.96 6.07
N ASP A 24 7.89 2.51 6.96
CA ASP A 24 8.85 3.55 6.62
C ASP A 24 9.93 2.98 5.69
N ARG A 25 10.47 1.80 6.02
CA ARG A 25 11.36 1.04 5.13
C ARG A 25 10.72 0.78 3.76
N ARG A 26 9.41 0.47 3.73
CA ARG A 26 8.73 0.12 2.49
C ARG A 26 8.51 1.32 1.59
N ILE A 27 8.17 2.49 2.15
CA ILE A 27 8.08 3.75 1.40
C ILE A 27 9.41 4.08 0.75
N ILE A 28 10.52 3.98 1.49
CA ILE A 28 11.87 4.24 0.96
C ILE A 28 12.15 3.33 -0.25
N GLN A 29 11.92 2.02 -0.10
CA GLN A 29 12.13 1.05 -1.19
C GLN A 29 11.29 1.36 -2.44
N HIS A 30 10.04 1.77 -2.27
CA HIS A 30 9.20 2.17 -3.41
C HIS A 30 9.66 3.49 -4.04
N SER A 31 10.06 4.48 -3.22
CA SER A 31 10.55 5.78 -3.70
C SER A 31 11.84 5.67 -4.50
N GLN A 32 12.71 4.72 -4.14
CA GLN A 32 13.98 4.43 -4.81
C GLN A 32 13.85 3.48 -6.01
N GLY A 33 12.63 3.04 -6.35
CA GLY A 33 12.41 2.11 -7.46
C GLY A 33 12.92 0.69 -7.23
N LEU A 34 13.30 0.33 -5.99
CA LEU A 34 13.88 -0.98 -5.64
C LEU A 34 12.85 -2.12 -5.68
N VAL A 35 11.56 -1.81 -5.78
CA VAL A 35 10.48 -2.79 -5.81
C VAL A 35 9.99 -3.02 -7.23
N ARG A 36 10.34 -4.17 -7.83
CA ARG A 36 10.01 -4.53 -9.22
C ARG A 36 8.52 -4.36 -9.58
N SER A 37 7.60 -4.65 -8.64
CA SER A 37 6.16 -4.52 -8.89
C SER A 37 5.71 -3.08 -9.09
N THR A 38 6.43 -2.10 -8.55
CA THR A 38 6.11 -0.67 -8.65
C THR A 38 7.11 0.13 -9.45
N ALA A 39 8.28 -0.42 -9.77
CA ALA A 39 9.33 0.25 -10.54
C ALA A 39 8.82 0.80 -11.89
N LYS A 40 7.86 0.09 -12.51
CA LYS A 40 7.20 0.50 -13.76
C LYS A 40 6.00 1.44 -13.58
N LEU A 41 5.67 1.84 -12.35
CA LEU A 41 4.52 2.70 -12.05
C LEU A 41 4.89 4.19 -12.01
N GLY A 42 6.15 4.54 -12.22
CA GLY A 42 6.64 5.92 -12.18
C GLY A 42 7.07 6.36 -10.77
N ARG A 43 7.11 7.66 -10.52
CA ARG A 43 7.55 8.23 -9.24
C ARG A 43 6.48 8.07 -8.17
N LEU A 44 6.89 7.64 -6.98
CA LEU A 44 6.02 7.60 -5.80
C LEU A 44 5.63 9.03 -5.40
N LEU A 45 4.33 9.33 -5.36
CA LEU A 45 3.81 10.62 -4.85
C LEU A 45 3.57 10.58 -3.35
N GLY A 46 3.30 9.39 -2.78
CA GLY A 46 3.16 9.22 -1.34
C GLY A 46 2.16 8.12 -0.95
N VAL A 47 1.84 8.10 0.35
CA VAL A 47 0.88 7.20 0.96
C VAL A 47 -0.49 7.86 1.00
N LEU A 48 -1.48 7.27 0.34
CA LEU A 48 -2.87 7.74 0.37
C LEU A 48 -3.60 7.33 1.66
N ALA A 49 -3.31 6.13 2.15
CA ALA A 49 -3.87 5.58 3.38
C ALA A 49 -2.98 4.49 3.96
N PHE A 50 -3.04 4.33 5.27
CA PHE A 50 -2.42 3.24 6.01
C PHE A 50 -3.37 2.76 7.10
N GLN A 51 -3.64 1.46 7.14
CA GLN A 51 -4.44 0.82 8.17
C GLN A 51 -3.55 -0.11 8.99
N LYS A 52 -3.36 0.23 10.26
CA LYS A 52 -2.54 -0.54 11.20
C LYS A 52 -3.22 -1.86 11.53
N THR A 53 -2.42 -2.92 11.69
CA THR A 53 -2.87 -4.24 12.15
C THR A 53 -2.02 -4.73 13.31
N SER A 54 -2.51 -5.76 14.01
CA SER A 54 -1.79 -6.39 15.11
C SER A 54 -0.57 -7.19 14.64
N CYS A 55 -0.70 -7.84 13.47
CA CYS A 55 0.35 -8.67 12.89
C CYS A 55 0.33 -8.68 11.35
N LEU A 56 1.37 -9.26 10.76
CA LEU A 56 1.53 -9.35 9.31
C LEU A 56 0.48 -10.28 8.66
N THR A 57 0.04 -11.31 9.36
CA THR A 57 -1.00 -12.24 8.89
C THR A 57 -2.33 -11.50 8.69
N GLU A 58 -2.72 -10.68 9.66
CA GLU A 58 -3.91 -9.84 9.56
C GLU A 58 -3.79 -8.84 8.39
N ALA A 59 -2.63 -8.19 8.24
CA ALA A 59 -2.37 -7.28 7.13
C ALA A 59 -2.53 -7.98 5.77
N ARG A 60 -1.99 -9.20 5.61
CA ARG A 60 -2.12 -9.98 4.36
C ARG A 60 -3.57 -10.38 4.07
N ASN A 61 -4.35 -10.70 5.10
CA ASN A 61 -5.76 -11.03 4.94
C ASN A 61 -6.59 -9.80 4.51
N LEU A 62 -6.35 -8.64 5.13
CA LEU A 62 -6.95 -7.37 4.73
C LEU A 62 -6.55 -6.96 3.31
N GLU A 63 -5.26 -7.07 2.96
CA GLU A 63 -4.76 -6.81 1.61
C GLU A 63 -5.50 -7.67 0.58
N ARG A 64 -5.66 -8.97 0.84
CA ARG A 64 -6.39 -9.89 -0.05
C ARG A 64 -7.85 -9.48 -0.22
N ARG A 65 -8.52 -9.10 0.87
CA ARG A 65 -9.91 -8.59 0.85
C ARG A 65 -10.02 -7.31 0.04
N PHE A 66 -9.11 -6.36 0.21
CA PHE A 66 -9.13 -5.11 -0.55
C PHE A 66 -8.78 -5.31 -2.03
N LYS A 67 -7.86 -6.22 -2.35
CA LYS A 67 -7.54 -6.60 -3.73
C LYS A 67 -8.74 -7.22 -4.46
N SER A 68 -9.57 -8.00 -3.76
CA SER A 68 -10.76 -8.61 -4.38
C SER A 68 -11.81 -7.59 -4.81
N TRP A 69 -11.82 -6.39 -4.24
CA TRP A 69 -12.76 -5.34 -4.62
C TRP A 69 -12.45 -4.72 -5.99
N LYS A 70 -11.22 -4.88 -6.51
CA LYS A 70 -10.75 -4.31 -7.78
C LYS A 70 -11.03 -2.81 -7.95
N ASN A 71 -11.23 -2.08 -6.85
CA ASN A 71 -11.61 -0.68 -6.83
C ASN A 71 -10.82 0.06 -5.76
N SER A 72 -9.78 0.79 -6.18
CA SER A 72 -8.89 1.50 -5.26
C SER A 72 -9.56 2.64 -4.51
N SER A 73 -10.57 3.29 -5.10
CA SER A 73 -11.32 4.36 -4.44
C SER A 73 -12.16 3.82 -3.28
N LYS A 74 -12.81 2.66 -3.49
CA LYS A 74 -13.54 1.96 -2.42
C LYS A 74 -12.59 1.55 -1.28
N VAL A 75 -11.40 1.06 -1.61
CA VAL A 75 -10.37 0.71 -0.62
C VAL A 75 -9.91 1.94 0.16
N LEU A 76 -9.63 3.05 -0.53
CA LEU A 76 -9.23 4.31 0.11
C LEU A 76 -10.28 4.80 1.12
N VAL A 77 -11.56 4.77 0.74
CA VAL A 77 -12.65 5.16 1.65
C VAL A 77 -12.73 4.21 2.85
N ALA A 78 -12.57 2.90 2.64
CA ALA A 78 -12.61 1.93 3.74
C ALA A 78 -11.43 2.06 4.71
N MET A 79 -10.25 2.43 4.22
CA MET A 79 -9.05 2.61 5.06
C MET A 79 -9.02 3.95 5.82
N LYS A 80 -9.84 4.92 5.41
CA LYS A 80 -9.93 6.26 6.03
C LYS A 80 -11.05 6.37 7.08
N ARG A 81 -11.90 5.35 7.19
CA ARG A 81 -12.92 5.22 8.24
C ARG A 81 -12.29 4.57 9.47
#